data_AF-A0A972DG65-F1
#
_entry.id   AF-A0A972DG65-F1
#
_cell.length_a   1.000
_cell.length_b   1.000
_cell.length_c   1.000
_cell.angle_alpha   90.00
_cell.angle_beta   90.00
_cell.angle_gamma   90.00
#
_symmetry.space_group_name_H-M   'P 1'
#
loop_
_entity.id
_entity.type
_entity.pdbx_description
1 polymer ?
#
loop_
_entity_poly.entity_id
_entity_poly.type
_entity_poly.pdbx_seq_one_letter_code
_entity_poly.pdbx_strand_id
1 'polypeptide(L)'
;MPRDYIEAIKEKLSDLPDTIHGMVDEYFKMYVDSRMEQGHSMSRIENNLTEPEEMAERFRFFYRLHQVYGRRRLKGAGRLIREALQKGVLSRQLYSQKLTRLIILSLFLLAAGAILTVLGGGLLIGNLDNPRGLNASVVLLSVFIFVGGLGCIYYIVILTHKFRNEMLSAAMDGCNLRYFGT
;
A
#
# COMPACT_ATOMS: atom_id res chain seq x y z
N MET A 1 -22.97 -26.38 14.43
CA MET A 1 -22.11 -26.63 13.25
C MET A 1 -21.68 -25.39 12.47
N PRO A 2 -22.51 -24.36 12.19
CA PRO A 2 -21.99 -23.03 11.81
C PRO A 2 -21.44 -22.24 13.01
N ARG A 3 -22.10 -22.35 14.16
CA ARG A 3 -21.66 -21.74 15.43
C ARG A 3 -20.31 -22.28 15.88
N ASP A 4 -20.16 -23.60 15.93
CA ASP A 4 -18.91 -24.25 16.37
C ASP A 4 -17.72 -23.87 15.48
N TYR A 5 -17.93 -23.70 14.16
CA TYR A 5 -16.89 -23.23 13.23
C TYR A 5 -16.47 -21.79 13.52
N ILE A 6 -17.43 -20.88 13.69
CA ILE A 6 -17.16 -19.47 13.97
C ILE A 6 -16.56 -19.27 15.35
N GLU A 7 -17.02 -20.02 16.34
CA GLU A 7 -16.46 -20.04 17.69
C GLU A 7 -15.01 -20.54 17.67
N ALA A 8 -14.70 -21.59 16.91
CA ALA A 8 -13.33 -22.08 16.76
C ALA A 8 -12.39 -21.03 16.10
N ILE A 9 -12.88 -20.27 15.12
CA ILE A 9 -12.12 -19.15 14.55
C ILE A 9 -11.89 -18.07 15.61
N LYS A 10 -12.95 -17.65 16.31
CA LYS A 10 -12.89 -16.60 17.34
C LYS A 10 -11.98 -16.97 18.50
N GLU A 11 -11.99 -18.21 18.94
CA GLU A 11 -11.08 -18.73 19.97
C GLU A 11 -9.62 -18.59 19.55
N LYS A 12 -9.30 -18.94 18.30
CA LYS A 12 -7.95 -18.75 17.71
C LYS A 12 -7.59 -17.27 17.51
N LEU A 13 -8.57 -16.37 17.49
CA LEU A 13 -8.39 -14.92 17.39
C LEU A 13 -8.61 -14.21 18.74
N SER A 14 -8.61 -14.94 19.86
CA SER A 14 -8.82 -14.39 21.20
C SER A 14 -7.75 -13.37 21.62
N ASP A 15 -6.59 -13.38 20.97
CA ASP A 15 -5.52 -12.40 21.14
C ASP A 15 -5.78 -11.06 20.44
N LEU A 16 -6.79 -11.00 19.56
CA LEU A 16 -7.15 -9.80 18.79
C LEU A 16 -8.36 -9.08 19.39
N PRO A 17 -8.56 -7.77 19.07
CA PRO A 17 -9.70 -7.02 19.58
C PRO A 17 -11.05 -7.56 19.09
N ASP A 18 -12.09 -7.40 19.92
CA ASP A 18 -13.48 -7.85 19.66
C ASP A 18 -14.05 -7.36 18.33
N THR A 19 -13.56 -6.23 17.81
CA THR A 19 -13.94 -5.74 16.47
C THR A 19 -13.65 -6.76 15.37
N ILE A 20 -12.60 -7.57 15.51
CA ILE A 20 -12.28 -8.65 14.57
C ILE A 20 -13.28 -9.79 14.70
N HIS A 21 -13.77 -10.09 15.90
CA HIS A 21 -14.78 -11.12 16.10
C HIS A 21 -16.09 -10.73 15.42
N GLY A 22 -16.48 -9.46 15.50
CA GLY A 22 -17.62 -8.92 14.76
C GLY A 22 -17.46 -9.01 13.23
N MET A 23 -16.25 -8.77 12.71
CA MET A 23 -15.96 -8.93 11.28
C MET A 23 -16.07 -10.39 10.81
N VAL A 24 -15.66 -11.35 11.64
CA VAL A 24 -15.81 -12.78 11.35
C VAL A 24 -17.29 -13.14 11.17
N ASP A 25 -18.16 -12.68 12.08
CA ASP A 25 -19.60 -12.92 11.97
C ASP A 25 -20.20 -12.31 10.70
N GLU A 26 -19.87 -11.03 10.44
CA GLU A 26 -20.40 -10.29 9.30
C GLU A 26 -19.99 -10.96 7.97
N TYR A 27 -18.71 -11.25 7.79
CA TYR A 27 -18.24 -11.87 6.55
C TYR A 27 -18.73 -13.30 6.37
N PHE A 28 -18.87 -14.07 7.45
CA PHE A 28 -19.45 -15.40 7.35
C PHE A 28 -20.90 -15.34 6.91
N LYS A 29 -21.69 -14.42 7.48
CA LYS A 29 -23.08 -14.21 7.06
C LYS A 29 -23.14 -13.84 5.56
N MET A 30 -22.33 -12.88 5.12
CA MET A 30 -22.27 -12.50 3.70
C MET A 30 -21.90 -13.68 2.79
N TYR A 31 -20.99 -14.55 3.23
CA TYR A 31 -20.61 -15.76 2.49
C TYR A 31 -21.79 -16.72 2.35
N VAL A 32 -22.48 -17.03 3.46
CA VAL A 32 -23.64 -17.93 3.46
C VAL A 32 -24.76 -17.37 2.59
N ASP A 33 -25.13 -16.10 2.78
CA ASP A 33 -26.20 -15.44 2.02
C ASP A 33 -25.91 -15.51 0.50
N SER A 34 -24.68 -15.16 0.09
CA SER A 34 -24.27 -15.22 -1.32
C SER A 34 -24.31 -16.64 -1.91
N ARG A 35 -23.94 -17.67 -1.13
CA ARG A 35 -24.00 -19.06 -1.60
C ARG A 35 -25.42 -19.60 -1.66
N MET A 36 -26.29 -19.19 -0.75
CA MET A 36 -27.71 -19.54 -0.78
C MET A 36 -28.42 -18.91 -1.98
N GLU A 37 -28.12 -17.65 -2.32
CA GLU A 37 -28.61 -17.01 -3.55
C GLU A 37 -28.16 -17.75 -4.82
N GLN A 38 -26.99 -18.39 -4.79
CA GLN A 38 -26.50 -19.27 -5.87
C GLN A 38 -27.15 -20.66 -5.88
N GLY A 39 -28.11 -20.93 -4.99
CA GLY A 39 -28.84 -22.21 -4.92
C GLY A 39 -28.09 -23.32 -4.19
N HIS A 40 -27.02 -23.02 -3.43
CA HIS A 40 -26.37 -24.02 -2.60
C HIS A 40 -27.17 -24.29 -1.33
N SER A 41 -27.31 -25.59 -0.97
CA SER A 41 -27.88 -25.99 0.32
C SER A 41 -26.90 -25.72 1.47
N MET A 42 -27.41 -25.55 2.69
CA MET A 42 -26.59 -25.30 3.88
C MET A 42 -25.52 -26.37 4.09
N SER A 43 -25.87 -27.65 3.90
CA SER A 43 -24.91 -28.77 4.00
C SER A 43 -23.78 -28.67 2.97
N ARG A 44 -24.06 -28.20 1.75
CA ARG A 44 -23.02 -27.99 0.72
C ARG A 44 -22.12 -26.81 1.05
N ILE A 45 -22.64 -25.78 1.71
CA ILE A 45 -21.86 -24.63 2.17
C ILE A 45 -20.89 -25.07 3.26
N GLU A 46 -21.38 -25.83 4.25
CA GLU A 46 -20.59 -26.35 5.38
C GLU A 46 -19.46 -27.27 4.91
N ASN A 47 -19.73 -28.18 3.96
CA ASN A 47 -18.73 -29.10 3.40
C ASN A 47 -17.62 -28.40 2.62
N ASN A 48 -17.84 -27.16 2.17
CA ASN A 48 -16.88 -26.39 1.40
C ASN A 48 -16.09 -25.38 2.26
N LEU A 49 -16.30 -25.35 3.58
CA LEU A 49 -15.59 -24.41 4.45
C LEU A 49 -14.11 -24.78 4.55
N THR A 50 -13.24 -23.77 4.40
CA THR A 50 -11.81 -23.89 4.71
C THR A 50 -11.62 -24.18 6.20
N GLU A 51 -10.53 -24.85 6.57
CA GLU A 51 -10.20 -25.10 7.97
C GLU A 51 -10.18 -23.79 8.81
N PRO A 52 -10.69 -23.83 10.07
CA PRO A 52 -10.71 -22.67 10.95
C PRO A 52 -9.33 -22.03 11.16
N GLU A 53 -8.27 -22.85 11.12
CA GLU A 53 -6.88 -22.40 11.29
C GLU A 53 -6.42 -21.51 10.15
N GLU A 54 -6.60 -21.96 8.91
CA GLU A 54 -6.25 -21.17 7.73
C GLU A 54 -7.06 -19.87 7.68
N MET A 55 -8.34 -19.93 8.04
CA MET A 55 -9.19 -18.74 8.08
C MET A 55 -8.72 -17.74 9.15
N ALA A 56 -8.42 -18.22 10.36
CA ALA A 56 -7.85 -17.39 11.42
C ALA A 56 -6.51 -16.74 11.00
N GLU A 57 -5.66 -17.47 10.27
CA GLU A 57 -4.43 -16.89 9.71
C GLU A 57 -4.70 -15.77 8.70
N ARG A 58 -5.69 -15.92 7.82
CA ARG A 58 -6.11 -14.88 6.87
C ARG A 58 -6.59 -13.64 7.61
N PHE A 59 -7.43 -13.80 8.63
CA PHE A 59 -7.88 -12.68 9.48
C PHE A 59 -6.72 -12.00 10.23
N ARG A 60 -5.79 -12.77 10.81
CA ARG A 60 -4.57 -12.23 11.45
C ARG A 60 -3.72 -11.43 10.47
N PHE A 61 -3.56 -11.93 9.25
CA PHE A 61 -2.79 -11.24 8.23
C PHE A 61 -3.49 -9.94 7.79
N PHE A 62 -4.79 -9.99 7.54
CA PHE A 62 -5.60 -8.81 7.25
C PHE A 62 -5.52 -7.77 8.36
N TYR A 63 -5.67 -8.18 9.63
CA TYR A 63 -5.57 -7.26 10.77
C TYR A 63 -4.20 -6.56 10.84
N ARG A 64 -3.10 -7.30 10.61
CA ARG A 64 -1.75 -6.72 10.54
C ARG A 64 -1.63 -5.69 9.40
N LEU A 65 -2.20 -5.97 8.23
CA LEU A 65 -2.24 -5.02 7.11
C LEU A 65 -3.03 -3.76 7.47
N HIS A 66 -4.22 -3.94 8.04
CA HIS A 66 -5.12 -2.86 8.42
C HIS A 66 -4.50 -1.92 9.48
N GLN A 67 -3.83 -2.47 10.50
CA GLN A 67 -3.14 -1.68 11.52
C GLN A 67 -2.05 -0.75 10.94
N VAL A 68 -1.32 -1.21 9.92
CA VAL A 68 -0.26 -0.41 9.29
C VAL A 68 -0.84 0.60 8.32
N TYR A 69 -1.92 0.25 7.61
CA TYR A 69 -2.63 1.15 6.71
C TYR A 69 -3.25 2.35 7.47
N GLY A 70 -3.90 2.11 8.62
CA GLY A 70 -4.62 3.14 9.37
C GLY A 70 -3.77 4.14 10.17
N ARG A 71 -2.50 3.84 10.47
CA ARG A 71 -1.70 4.60 11.46
C ARG A 71 -0.98 5.85 10.93
N ARG A 72 -1.17 6.28 9.68
CA ARG A 72 -0.43 7.39 9.00
C ARG A 72 1.10 7.26 9.00
N ARG A 73 1.66 6.24 9.65
CA ARG A 73 3.08 5.87 9.67
C ARG A 73 3.20 4.46 9.13
N LEU A 74 3.67 4.36 7.89
CA LEU A 74 3.93 3.10 7.18
C LEU A 74 5.15 2.32 7.70
N LYS A 75 5.45 2.44 9.00
CA LYS A 75 6.56 1.73 9.63
C LYS A 75 6.19 0.24 9.66
N GLY A 76 7.00 -0.60 9.01
CA GLY A 76 6.72 -2.04 8.87
C GLY A 76 5.96 -2.43 7.59
N ALA A 77 5.46 -1.47 6.79
CA ALA A 77 4.73 -1.76 5.55
C ALA A 77 5.54 -2.58 4.55
N GLY A 78 6.85 -2.32 4.43
CA GLY A 78 7.71 -3.07 3.50
C GLY A 78 7.78 -4.57 3.82
N ARG A 79 7.79 -4.93 5.11
CA ARG A 79 7.78 -6.34 5.54
C ARG A 79 6.45 -7.00 5.18
N LEU A 80 5.33 -6.33 5.45
CA LEU A 80 3.99 -6.85 5.14
C LEU A 80 3.74 -6.96 3.63
N ILE A 81 4.23 -6.02 2.81
CA ILE A 81 4.15 -6.10 1.35
C ILE A 81 4.95 -7.31 0.85
N ARG A 82 6.14 -7.57 1.42
CA ARG A 82 6.94 -8.75 1.08
C ARG A 82 6.25 -10.05 1.50
N GLU A 83 5.67 -10.10 2.70
CA GLU A 83 4.87 -11.24 3.17
C GLU A 83 3.64 -11.46 2.26
N ALA A 84 2.95 -10.39 1.81
CA ALA A 84 1.82 -10.47 0.89
C ALA A 84 2.22 -11.05 -0.49
N LEU A 85 3.40 -10.69 -0.99
CA LEU A 85 3.96 -11.27 -2.23
C LEU A 85 4.31 -12.74 -2.08
N GLN A 86 4.83 -13.14 -0.91
CA GLN A 86 5.20 -14.53 -0.63
C GLN A 86 3.96 -15.42 -0.48
N LYS A 87 2.92 -14.92 0.21
CA LYS A 87 1.63 -15.62 0.37
C LYS A 87 0.76 -15.59 -0.89
N GLY A 88 1.20 -14.95 -1.98
CA GLY A 88 0.45 -14.86 -3.24
C GLY A 88 -0.78 -13.93 -3.20
N VAL A 89 -1.05 -13.28 -2.06
CA VAL A 89 -2.13 -12.31 -1.87
C VAL A 89 -1.94 -11.08 -2.76
N LEU A 90 -0.69 -10.63 -2.91
CA LEU A 90 -0.32 -9.55 -3.82
C LEU A 90 0.31 -10.13 -5.08
N SER A 91 -0.26 -9.81 -6.25
CA SER A 91 0.29 -10.25 -7.53
C SER A 91 1.67 -9.63 -7.80
N ARG A 92 2.64 -10.46 -8.18
CA ARG A 92 3.99 -10.01 -8.59
C ARG A 92 3.95 -9.03 -9.76
N GLN A 93 3.02 -9.23 -10.70
CA GLN A 93 2.85 -8.35 -11.86
C GLN A 93 2.37 -6.96 -11.45
N LEU A 94 1.38 -6.90 -10.54
CA LEU A 94 0.86 -5.64 -10.01
C LEU A 94 1.96 -4.85 -9.27
N TYR A 95 2.73 -5.55 -8.43
CA TYR A 95 3.87 -4.96 -7.71
C TYR A 95 4.92 -4.39 -8.68
N SER A 96 5.34 -5.19 -9.67
CA SER A 96 6.33 -4.78 -10.67
C SER A 96 5.89 -3.58 -11.50
N GLN A 97 4.64 -3.57 -11.96
CA GLN A 97 4.10 -2.47 -12.78
C GLN A 97 4.06 -1.15 -12.01
N LYS A 98 3.57 -1.17 -10.77
CA LYS A 98 3.47 0.02 -9.92
C LYS A 98 4.85 0.53 -9.51
N LEU A 99 5.80 -0.35 -9.23
CA LEU A 99 7.18 -0.01 -8.93
C LEU A 99 7.87 0.63 -10.14
N THR A 100 7.72 0.04 -11.33
CA THR A 100 8.26 0.59 -12.58
C THR A 100 7.70 1.98 -12.87
N ARG A 101 6.40 2.22 -12.68
CA ARG A 101 5.79 3.55 -12.83
C ARG A 101 6.41 4.58 -11.88
N LEU A 102 6.68 4.20 -10.63
CA LEU A 102 7.30 5.08 -9.65
C LEU A 102 8.74 5.44 -10.05
N ILE A 103 9.51 4.47 -10.56
CA ILE A 103 10.86 4.70 -11.08
C ILE A 103 10.83 5.69 -12.25
N ILE A 104 9.96 5.47 -13.25
CA ILE A 104 9.84 6.37 -14.42
C ILE A 104 9.49 7.80 -13.99
N LEU A 105 8.52 7.94 -13.08
CA LEU A 105 8.11 9.26 -12.59
C LEU A 105 9.25 9.96 -11.85
N SER A 106 10.01 9.22 -11.03
CA SER A 106 11.17 9.77 -10.32
C SER A 106 12.28 10.23 -11.27
N LEU A 107 12.53 9.48 -12.36
CA LEU A 107 13.50 9.85 -13.39
C LEU A 107 13.07 11.11 -14.13
N PHE A 108 11.77 11.26 -14.44
CA PHE A 108 11.24 12.46 -15.08
C PHE A 108 11.43 13.72 -14.21
N LEU A 109 11.20 13.60 -12.90
CA LEU A 109 11.42 14.70 -11.96
C LEU A 109 12.89 15.09 -11.83
N LEU A 110 13.79 14.10 -11.82
CA LEU A 110 15.23 14.35 -11.83
C LEU A 110 15.66 15.09 -13.10
N ALA A 111 15.15 14.69 -14.26
CA ALA A 111 15.42 15.36 -15.53
C ALA A 111 14.89 16.80 -15.54
N ALA A 112 13.68 17.04 -15.03
CA ALA A 112 13.10 18.38 -14.91
C ALA A 112 13.93 19.30 -14.01
N GLY A 113 14.41 18.78 -12.87
CA GLY A 113 15.31 19.51 -11.97
C GLY A 113 16.64 19.88 -12.63
N ALA A 114 17.23 18.94 -13.38
CA ALA A 114 18.47 19.19 -14.13
C ALA A 114 18.28 20.29 -15.20
N ILE A 115 17.18 20.28 -15.95
CA ILE A 115 16.87 21.30 -16.97
C ILE A 115 16.72 22.69 -16.34
N LEU A 116 16.01 22.80 -15.22
CA LEU A 116 15.89 24.06 -14.47
C LEU A 116 17.26 24.60 -14.01
N THR A 117 18.18 23.69 -13.67
CA THR A 117 19.53 24.05 -13.23
C THR A 117 20.39 24.57 -14.38
N VAL A 118 20.28 23.95 -15.56
CA VAL A 118 20.97 24.38 -16.79
C VAL A 118 20.44 25.74 -17.27
N LEU A 119 19.12 25.96 -17.26
CA LEU A 119 18.52 27.25 -17.61
C LEU A 119 18.96 28.36 -16.65
N GLY A 120 19.04 28.06 -15.35
CA GLY A 120 19.62 28.98 -14.36
C GLY A 120 21.09 29.29 -14.64
N GLY A 121 21.87 28.31 -15.08
CA GLY A 121 23.28 28.49 -15.47
C GLY A 121 23.45 29.45 -16.65
N GLY A 122 22.52 29.45 -17.60
CA GLY A 122 22.49 30.43 -18.70
C GLY A 122 22.36 31.89 -18.23
N LEU A 123 21.58 32.14 -17.17
CA LEU A 123 21.44 33.47 -16.54
C LEU A 123 22.69 33.93 -15.78
N LEU A 124 23.56 32.99 -15.37
CA LEU A 124 24.87 33.33 -14.79
C LEU A 124 25.85 33.78 -15.87
N ILE A 125 25.89 33.07 -17.00
CA ILE A 125 26.78 33.37 -18.12
C ILE A 125 26.40 34.73 -18.75
N GLY A 126 25.10 35.03 -18.87
CA GLY A 126 24.64 36.32 -19.41
C GLY A 126 24.94 37.55 -18.55
N ASN A 127 25.29 37.38 -17.26
CA ASN A 127 25.61 38.48 -16.33
C ASN A 127 27.10 38.56 -15.96
N LEU A 128 27.98 37.89 -16.72
CA LEU A 128 29.42 37.81 -16.45
C LEU A 128 30.12 39.17 -16.34
N ASP A 129 29.69 40.15 -17.13
CA ASP A 129 30.32 41.49 -17.18
C ASP A 129 29.76 42.48 -16.14
N ASN A 130 28.75 42.09 -15.36
CA ASN A 130 28.13 42.95 -14.35
C ASN A 130 28.31 42.35 -12.94
N PRO A 131 29.24 42.82 -12.11
CA PRO A 131 29.57 42.20 -10.83
C PRO A 131 28.40 42.22 -9.82
N ARG A 132 27.49 43.20 -9.89
CA ARG A 132 26.26 43.21 -9.08
C ARG A 132 25.22 42.21 -9.61
N GLY A 133 25.10 42.10 -10.94
CA GLY A 133 24.24 41.12 -11.61
C GLY A 133 24.73 39.68 -11.42
N LEU A 134 26.05 39.47 -11.39
CA LEU A 134 26.68 38.17 -11.15
C LEU A 134 26.39 37.66 -9.73
N ASN A 135 26.60 38.50 -8.70
CA ASN A 135 26.28 38.13 -7.32
C ASN A 135 24.79 37.82 -7.14
N ALA A 136 23.90 38.61 -7.74
CA ALA A 136 22.47 38.35 -7.73
C ALA A 136 22.12 37.02 -8.43
N SER A 137 22.72 36.74 -9.59
CA SER A 137 22.55 35.48 -10.33
C SER A 137 23.06 34.26 -9.54
N VAL A 138 24.19 34.36 -8.84
CA VAL A 138 24.74 33.26 -8.00
C VAL A 138 23.81 32.96 -6.82
N VAL A 139 23.31 33.99 -6.15
CA VAL A 139 22.34 33.84 -5.05
C VAL A 139 21.03 33.25 -5.55
N LEU A 140 20.51 33.72 -6.69
CA LEU A 140 19.31 33.15 -7.31
C LEU A 140 19.51 31.68 -7.71
N LEU A 141 20.65 31.33 -8.31
CA LEU A 141 20.94 29.97 -8.73
C LEU A 141 21.03 29.01 -7.54
N SER A 142 21.71 29.43 -6.46
CA SER A 142 21.82 28.63 -5.24
C SER A 142 20.47 28.44 -4.55
N VAL A 143 19.61 29.46 -4.53
CA VAL A 143 18.21 29.32 -4.07
C VAL A 143 17.42 28.37 -4.96
N PHE A 144 17.56 28.45 -6.30
CA PHE A 144 16.87 27.55 -7.22
C PHE A 144 17.31 26.09 -7.06
N ILE A 145 18.62 25.83 -6.92
CA ILE A 145 19.15 24.48 -6.68
C ILE A 145 18.66 23.94 -5.34
N PHE A 146 18.66 24.78 -4.30
CA PHE A 146 18.26 24.36 -2.96
C PHE A 146 16.74 24.07 -2.88
N VAL A 147 15.92 24.97 -3.41
CA VAL A 147 14.45 24.80 -3.46
C VAL A 147 14.07 23.64 -4.39
N GLY A 148 14.73 23.52 -5.55
CA GLY A 148 14.52 22.44 -6.50
C GLY A 148 14.90 21.08 -5.91
N GLY A 149 16.07 20.98 -5.27
CA GLY A 149 16.54 19.77 -4.59
C GLY A 149 15.62 19.34 -3.45
N LEU A 150 15.20 20.28 -2.60
CA LEU A 150 14.22 20.02 -1.53
C LEU A 150 12.87 19.55 -2.08
N GLY A 151 12.39 20.19 -3.16
CA GLY A 151 11.16 19.79 -3.85
C GLY A 151 11.23 18.36 -4.38
N CYS A 152 12.35 17.98 -5.02
CA CYS A 152 12.57 16.62 -5.52
C CYS A 152 12.56 15.59 -4.39
N ILE A 153 13.27 15.85 -3.28
CA ILE A 153 13.31 14.95 -2.11
C ILE A 153 11.90 14.79 -1.52
N TYR A 154 11.19 15.90 -1.28
CA TYR A 154 9.84 15.87 -0.73
C TYR A 154 8.88 15.09 -1.62
N TYR A 155 8.98 15.27 -2.94
CA TYR A 155 8.15 14.55 -3.90
C TYR A 155 8.44 13.05 -3.92
N ILE A 156 9.72 12.64 -3.87
CA ILE A 156 10.10 11.22 -3.79
C ILE A 156 9.53 10.57 -2.52
N VAL A 157 9.56 11.29 -1.39
CA VAL A 157 8.96 10.82 -0.13
C VAL A 157 7.45 10.61 -0.28
N ILE A 158 6.73 11.58 -0.85
CA ILE A 158 5.29 11.47 -1.10
C ILE A 158 4.96 10.29 -2.02
N LEU A 159 5.68 10.14 -3.14
CA LEU A 159 5.47 9.03 -4.06
C LEU A 159 5.67 7.69 -3.40
N THR A 160 6.74 7.55 -2.60
CA THR A 160 7.05 6.32 -1.88
C THR A 160 5.95 6.00 -0.87
N HIS A 161 5.44 7.01 -0.17
CA HIS A 161 4.32 6.84 0.76
C HIS A 161 3.05 6.40 0.02
N LYS A 162 2.74 7.04 -1.12
CA LYS A 162 1.57 6.71 -1.93
C LYS A 162 1.66 5.27 -2.48
N PHE A 163 2.81 4.89 -3.01
CA PHE A 163 3.05 3.53 -3.50
C PHE A 163 2.83 2.48 -2.41
N ARG A 164 3.40 2.69 -1.22
CA ARG A 164 3.21 1.76 -0.09
C ARG A 164 1.75 1.66 0.33
N ASN A 165 1.01 2.78 0.38
CA ASN A 165 -0.43 2.76 0.68
C ASN A 165 -1.21 1.97 -0.38
N GLU A 166 -0.94 2.19 -1.66
CA GLU A 166 -1.60 1.47 -2.75
C GLU A 166 -1.31 -0.04 -2.69
N MET A 167 -0.07 -0.44 -2.38
CA MET A 167 0.29 -1.85 -2.21
C MET A 167 -0.40 -2.50 -1.01
N LEU A 168 -0.52 -1.78 0.11
CA LEU A 168 -1.25 -2.28 1.28
C LEU A 168 -2.74 -2.40 1.00
N SER A 169 -3.35 -1.42 0.31
CA SER A 169 -4.75 -1.50 -0.12
C SER A 169 -4.97 -2.71 -1.02
N ALA A 170 -4.15 -2.89 -2.06
CA ALA A 170 -4.26 -4.02 -2.96
C ALA A 170 -4.05 -5.37 -2.23
N ALA A 171 -3.17 -5.42 -1.22
CA ALA A 171 -2.99 -6.60 -0.39
C ALA A 171 -4.21 -6.88 0.51
N MET A 172 -4.84 -5.85 1.07
CA MET A 172 -6.09 -6.01 1.83
C MET A 172 -7.23 -6.50 0.93
N ASP A 173 -7.37 -5.93 -0.27
CA ASP A 173 -8.37 -6.37 -1.26
C ASP A 173 -8.11 -7.82 -1.70
N GLY A 174 -6.85 -8.20 -1.86
CA GLY A 174 -6.42 -9.56 -2.16
C GLY A 174 -6.65 -10.56 -1.02
N CYS A 175 -6.81 -10.09 0.22
CA CYS A 175 -7.11 -10.93 1.39
C CYS A 175 -8.60 -11.30 1.45
N ASN A 176 -9.28 -11.59 0.34
CA ASN A 176 -10.74 -11.74 0.24
C ASN A 176 -11.37 -12.53 1.42
N LEU A 177 -11.71 -11.82 2.50
CA LEU A 177 -12.20 -12.40 3.76
C LEU A 177 -13.65 -12.87 3.66
N ARG A 178 -14.31 -12.54 2.55
CA ARG A 178 -15.67 -12.99 2.23
C ARG A 178 -15.67 -14.40 1.62
N TYR A 179 -14.51 -14.95 1.27
CA TYR A 179 -14.40 -16.29 0.73
C TYR A 179 -13.93 -17.28 1.79
N PHE A 180 -14.92 -17.91 2.45
CA PHE A 180 -14.69 -19.00 3.39
C PHE A 180 -14.59 -20.38 2.71
N GLY A 181 -14.71 -20.42 1.38
CA GLY A 181 -14.67 -21.64 0.59
C GLY A 181 -13.25 -22.11 0.27
N THR A 182 -13.11 -23.38 -0.09
CA THR A 182 -11.95 -23.93 -0.82
C THR A 182 -12.08 -23.77 -2.32
#